data_AF-A0A9C9N0Y0-F1
#
_entry.id   AF-A0A9C9N0Y0-F1
#
_cell.length_a   1.000
_cell.length_b   1.000
_cell.length_c   1.000
_cell.angle_alpha   90.00
_cell.angle_beta   90.00
_cell.angle_gamma   90.00
#
_symmetry.space_group_name_H-M   'P 1'
#
loop_
_entity.id
_entity.type
_entity.pdbx_description
1 polymer ?
#
loop_
_entity_poly.entity_id
_entity_poly.type
_entity_poly.pdbx_seq_one_letter_code
_entity_poly.pdbx_strand_id
1 'polypeptide(L)'
;MEAASGQARAGRFSTPHGDVVTPIFAPVGTQAAMKGGVTPAQLEDVGANLVLANTYHLHIRPGEDLVAEMGGLHEFMQWHGPMLTDSGGFQVFSLAKLRKVDEDGVTFRSYLDGSMKRLTPESSIEIQEKLGADIIMAFDECAEPYDHAYSKAAMERTHRWAQRCQEAKKRDDQALFGIVQGGIFPDLREESCRAIAALDTPGIAIGGLSVGETKEEMNTVLDQVNEILPKDKPRYLMGVGSPEDLVNGILRGVDIFD
;
A
#
# COMPACT_ATOMS: atom_id res chain seq x y z
N MET A 1 13.37 -15.66 1.22
CA MET A 1 12.90 -16.49 0.09
C MET A 1 13.20 -17.94 0.40
N GLU A 2 12.21 -18.83 0.27
CA GLU A 2 12.34 -20.26 0.62
C GLU A 2 12.42 -21.14 -0.63
N ALA A 3 11.65 -20.83 -1.68
CA ALA A 3 11.67 -21.53 -2.96
C ALA A 3 11.26 -20.60 -4.12
N ALA A 4 11.57 -21.02 -5.36
CA ALA A 4 11.17 -20.32 -6.58
C ALA A 4 10.86 -21.31 -7.72
N SER A 5 9.93 -20.95 -8.59
CA SER A 5 9.62 -21.66 -9.84
C SER A 5 9.39 -20.65 -10.96
N GLY A 6 10.35 -20.55 -11.89
CA GLY A 6 10.39 -19.43 -12.82
C GLY A 6 10.54 -18.11 -12.06
N GLN A 7 9.62 -17.17 -12.29
CA GLN A 7 9.57 -15.90 -11.56
C GLN A 7 8.71 -15.97 -10.28
N ALA A 8 7.91 -17.02 -10.12
CA ALA A 8 7.09 -17.20 -8.92
C ALA A 8 7.96 -17.54 -7.72
N ARG A 9 7.60 -16.96 -6.56
CA ARG A 9 8.39 -17.05 -5.34
C ARG A 9 7.50 -17.52 -4.18
N ALA A 10 8.08 -18.36 -3.33
CA ALA A 10 7.51 -18.70 -2.05
C ALA A 10 8.49 -18.26 -0.96
N GLY A 11 7.96 -17.66 0.11
CA GLY A 11 8.80 -17.12 1.16
C GLY A 11 8.06 -16.82 2.44
N ARG A 12 8.81 -16.21 3.35
CA ARG A 12 8.35 -15.78 4.65
C ARG A 12 9.13 -14.56 5.09
N PHE A 13 8.48 -13.64 5.78
CA PHE A 13 9.13 -12.58 6.53
C PHE A 13 8.41 -12.38 7.87
N SER A 14 9.10 -11.85 8.87
CA SER A 14 8.56 -11.69 10.22
C SER A 14 8.13 -10.24 10.47
N THR A 15 7.06 -10.09 11.24
CA THR A 15 6.55 -8.83 11.77
C THR A 15 6.43 -8.93 13.30
N PRO A 16 6.27 -7.82 14.04
CA PRO A 16 6.02 -7.88 15.49
C PRO A 16 4.84 -8.79 15.88
N HIS A 17 3.82 -8.90 15.03
CA HIS A 17 2.60 -9.69 15.29
C HIS A 17 2.57 -11.04 14.56
N GLY A 18 3.71 -11.51 14.07
CA GLY A 18 3.87 -12.87 13.53
C GLY A 18 4.53 -12.94 12.16
N ASP A 19 4.71 -14.17 11.69
CA ASP A 19 5.25 -14.42 10.35
C ASP A 19 4.19 -14.21 9.28
N VAL A 20 4.59 -13.64 8.15
CA VAL A 20 3.81 -13.56 6.91
C VAL A 20 4.38 -14.56 5.90
N VAL A 21 3.57 -15.53 5.47
CA VAL A 21 3.94 -16.51 4.42
C VAL A 21 3.48 -16.01 3.06
N THR A 22 4.35 -16.00 2.06
CA THR A 22 4.06 -15.49 0.71
C THR A 22 4.08 -16.58 -0.37
N PRO A 23 3.25 -16.48 -1.43
CA PRO A 23 2.34 -15.37 -1.75
C PRO A 23 1.08 -15.34 -0.88
N ILE A 24 0.56 -14.14 -0.59
CA ILE A 24 -0.59 -13.92 0.31
C ILE A 24 -1.57 -12.89 -0.23
N PHE A 25 -2.86 -13.11 0.06
CA PHE A 25 -3.93 -12.14 -0.15
C PHE A 25 -4.34 -11.56 1.21
N ALA A 26 -4.41 -10.23 1.33
CA ALA A 26 -4.74 -9.51 2.55
C ALA A 26 -6.20 -9.02 2.51
N PRO A 27 -7.13 -9.62 3.27
CA PRO A 27 -8.50 -9.13 3.31
C PRO A 27 -8.57 -7.67 3.79
N VAL A 28 -9.39 -6.88 3.09
CA VAL A 28 -9.48 -5.42 3.33
C VAL A 28 -10.54 -5.07 4.39
N GLY A 29 -10.06 -4.51 5.49
CA GLY A 29 -10.83 -3.82 6.52
C GLY A 29 -11.00 -2.34 6.23
N THR A 30 -12.24 -1.84 6.32
CA THR A 30 -12.57 -0.41 6.22
C THR A 30 -13.13 0.06 7.55
N GLN A 31 -12.63 1.18 8.10
CA GLN A 31 -13.04 1.69 9.42
C GLN A 31 -12.87 0.66 10.55
N ALA A 32 -11.72 -0.01 10.57
CA ALA A 32 -11.40 -1.04 11.58
C ALA A 32 -12.41 -2.21 11.62
N ALA A 33 -13.11 -2.48 10.52
CA ALA A 33 -14.03 -3.60 10.42
C ALA A 33 -13.96 -4.25 9.04
N MET A 34 -14.10 -5.58 9.02
CA MET A 34 -14.32 -6.31 7.78
C MET A 34 -15.78 -6.14 7.35
N LYS A 35 -15.99 -5.64 6.13
CA LYS A 35 -17.34 -5.50 5.60
C LYS A 35 -17.98 -6.88 5.43
N GLY A 36 -19.31 -6.94 5.62
CA GLY A 36 -20.07 -8.20 5.53
C GLY A 36 -20.24 -8.94 6.86
N GLY A 37 -19.82 -8.35 7.98
CA GLY A 37 -19.98 -8.94 9.31
C GLY A 37 -18.98 -10.06 9.61
N VAL A 38 -17.86 -10.09 8.87
CA VAL A 38 -16.77 -11.05 9.11
C VAL A 38 -16.03 -10.65 10.38
N THR A 39 -15.92 -11.55 11.33
CA THR A 39 -15.20 -11.32 12.59
C THR A 39 -13.71 -11.67 12.47
N PRO A 40 -12.84 -11.14 13.33
CA PRO A 40 -11.44 -11.58 13.40
C PRO A 40 -11.28 -13.10 13.55
N ALA A 41 -12.10 -13.73 14.40
CA ALA A 41 -12.11 -15.18 14.56
C ALA A 41 -12.44 -15.93 13.24
N GLN A 42 -13.36 -15.40 12.42
CA GLN A 42 -13.65 -15.99 11.12
C GLN A 42 -12.50 -15.82 10.13
N LEU A 43 -11.72 -14.73 10.22
CA LEU A 43 -10.51 -14.56 9.43
C LEU A 43 -9.44 -15.58 9.83
N GLU A 44 -9.27 -15.82 11.12
CA GLU A 44 -8.37 -16.86 11.63
C GLU A 44 -8.80 -18.25 11.19
N ASP A 45 -10.10 -18.56 11.25
CA ASP A 45 -10.66 -19.85 10.82
C ASP A 45 -10.40 -20.16 9.33
N VAL A 46 -10.41 -19.13 8.47
CA VAL A 46 -10.08 -19.29 7.03
C VAL A 46 -8.57 -19.22 6.75
N GLY A 47 -7.75 -19.05 7.79
CA GLY A 47 -6.30 -19.01 7.68
C GLY A 47 -5.75 -17.70 7.11
N ALA A 48 -6.49 -16.58 7.25
CA ALA A 48 -5.93 -15.27 6.95
C ALA A 48 -4.73 -15.00 7.86
N ASN A 49 -3.66 -14.47 7.28
CA ASN A 49 -2.39 -14.24 7.98
C ASN A 49 -1.89 -12.79 7.83
N LEU A 50 -2.61 -11.97 7.08
CA LEU A 50 -2.36 -10.56 6.89
C LEU A 50 -3.69 -9.88 6.60
N VAL A 51 -3.93 -8.70 7.17
CA VAL A 51 -5.11 -7.88 6.85
C VAL A 51 -4.68 -6.48 6.45
N LEU A 52 -5.47 -5.85 5.57
CA LEU A 52 -5.27 -4.45 5.20
C LEU A 52 -6.26 -3.57 5.97
N ALA A 53 -5.80 -2.47 6.54
CA ALA A 53 -6.67 -1.44 7.11
C ALA A 53 -6.49 -0.09 6.41
N ASN A 54 -7.60 0.54 6.03
CA ASN A 54 -7.58 1.80 5.28
C ASN A 54 -7.34 3.01 6.20
N THR A 55 -6.17 3.63 6.09
CA THR A 55 -5.74 4.82 6.85
C THR A 55 -6.68 6.00 6.63
N TYR A 56 -7.08 6.25 5.38
CA TYR A 56 -7.97 7.36 5.04
C TYR A 56 -9.28 7.33 5.85
N HIS A 57 -9.91 6.15 5.91
CA HIS A 57 -11.17 5.99 6.60
C HIS A 57 -10.99 6.10 8.11
N LEU A 58 -9.95 5.48 8.66
CA LEU A 58 -9.61 5.55 10.08
C LEU A 58 -9.31 6.98 10.53
N HIS A 59 -8.58 7.75 9.73
CA HIS A 59 -8.27 9.15 10.00
C HIS A 59 -9.52 10.05 10.01
N ILE A 60 -10.49 9.76 9.14
CA ILE A 60 -11.77 10.49 9.15
C ILE A 60 -12.62 10.08 10.34
N ARG A 61 -12.71 8.76 10.58
CA ARG A 61 -13.46 8.18 11.69
C ARG A 61 -13.02 6.73 11.93
N PRO A 62 -12.63 6.36 13.15
CA PRO A 62 -12.83 7.09 14.41
C PRO A 62 -11.85 8.23 14.71
N GLY A 63 -10.73 8.31 14.00
CA GLY A 63 -9.59 9.17 14.31
C GLY A 63 -8.46 8.36 14.93
N GLU A 64 -7.25 8.59 14.47
CA GLU A 64 -6.02 7.88 14.86
C GLU A 64 -5.65 8.08 16.32
N ASP A 65 -5.92 9.25 16.90
CA ASP A 65 -5.64 9.52 18.31
C ASP A 65 -6.49 8.62 19.22
N LEU A 66 -7.77 8.45 18.90
CA LEU A 66 -8.65 7.55 19.66
C LEU A 66 -8.19 6.09 19.53
N VAL A 67 -7.80 5.66 18.33
CA VAL A 67 -7.30 4.30 18.11
C VAL A 67 -6.02 4.07 18.92
N ALA A 68 -5.09 5.04 18.92
CA ALA A 68 -3.87 4.96 19.71
C ALA A 68 -4.16 4.92 21.22
N GLU A 69 -5.08 5.75 21.73
CA GLU A 69 -5.52 5.73 23.13
C GLU A 69 -6.14 4.38 23.53
N MET A 70 -6.78 3.68 22.59
CA MET A 70 -7.38 2.36 22.79
C MET A 70 -6.40 1.19 22.63
N GLY A 71 -5.10 1.45 22.47
CA GLY A 71 -4.05 0.42 22.38
C GLY A 71 -3.58 0.10 20.97
N GLY A 72 -3.93 0.93 19.98
CA GLY A 72 -3.58 0.71 18.58
C GLY A 72 -4.60 -0.15 17.83
N LEU A 73 -4.37 -0.32 16.54
CA LEU A 73 -5.36 -0.88 15.62
C LEU A 73 -5.58 -2.38 15.82
N HIS A 74 -4.54 -3.14 16.20
CA HIS A 74 -4.66 -4.55 16.57
C HIS A 74 -5.65 -4.76 17.71
N GLU A 75 -5.49 -4.02 18.81
CA GLU A 75 -6.42 -4.10 19.95
C GLU A 75 -7.80 -3.55 19.59
N PHE A 76 -7.87 -2.43 18.86
CA PHE A 76 -9.14 -1.83 18.45
C PHE A 76 -9.95 -2.76 17.54
N MET A 77 -9.30 -3.53 16.67
CA MET A 77 -9.94 -4.50 15.76
C MET A 77 -10.07 -5.90 16.37
N GLN A 78 -9.43 -6.16 17.51
CA GLN A 78 -9.23 -7.51 18.07
C GLN A 78 -8.61 -8.47 17.03
N TRP A 79 -7.63 -7.97 16.28
CA TRP A 79 -6.83 -8.74 15.34
C TRP A 79 -5.39 -8.81 15.84
N HIS A 80 -4.92 -10.01 16.16
CA HIS A 80 -3.59 -10.22 16.77
C HIS A 80 -2.52 -10.69 15.78
N GLY A 81 -2.86 -10.81 14.49
CA GLY A 81 -1.92 -11.18 13.44
C GLY A 81 -1.26 -9.97 12.75
N PRO A 82 -0.41 -10.23 11.75
CA PRO A 82 0.18 -9.18 10.92
C PRO A 82 -0.88 -8.27 10.27
N MET A 83 -0.59 -6.98 10.21
CA MET A 83 -1.45 -5.97 9.60
C MET A 83 -0.66 -5.00 8.73
N LEU A 84 -1.26 -4.58 7.61
CA LEU A 84 -0.76 -3.49 6.80
C LEU A 84 -1.76 -2.33 6.72
N THR A 85 -1.26 -1.10 6.70
CA THR A 85 -2.06 0.09 6.41
C THR A 85 -1.64 0.70 5.09
N ASP A 86 -2.61 1.14 4.30
CA ASP A 86 -2.33 1.97 3.13
C ASP A 86 -1.98 3.41 3.54
N SER A 87 -1.49 4.22 2.60
CA SER A 87 -1.08 5.60 2.89
C SER A 87 -2.26 6.58 2.92
N GLY A 88 -3.42 6.15 2.40
CA GLY A 88 -4.59 6.98 2.09
C GLY A 88 -4.52 7.71 0.75
N GLY A 89 -3.42 7.65 0.01
CA GLY A 89 -3.23 8.35 -1.27
C GLY A 89 -4.27 7.97 -2.34
N PHE A 90 -4.59 6.68 -2.44
CA PHE A 90 -5.56 6.15 -3.40
C PHE A 90 -7.01 6.61 -3.13
N GLN A 91 -7.44 6.65 -1.88
CA GLN A 91 -8.79 7.11 -1.53
C GLN A 91 -8.92 8.58 -1.86
N VAL A 92 -7.86 9.38 -1.63
CA VAL A 92 -7.88 10.76 -2.08
C VAL A 92 -7.92 10.82 -3.62
N PHE A 93 -7.23 9.95 -4.36
CA PHE A 93 -7.38 9.80 -5.82
C PHE A 93 -8.81 9.53 -6.29
N SER A 94 -9.49 8.56 -5.68
CA SER A 94 -10.90 8.25 -6.03
C SER A 94 -11.85 9.43 -5.80
N LEU A 95 -11.45 10.44 -5.03
CA LEU A 95 -12.20 11.68 -4.78
C LEU A 95 -11.81 12.81 -5.74
N ALA A 96 -11.35 12.51 -6.97
CA ALA A 96 -10.73 13.43 -7.93
C ALA A 96 -11.36 14.85 -8.03
N LYS A 97 -12.68 15.00 -7.91
CA LYS A 97 -13.37 16.32 -7.95
C LYS A 97 -13.26 17.17 -6.68
N LEU A 98 -12.83 16.57 -5.57
CA LEU A 98 -12.84 17.14 -4.22
C LEU A 98 -11.44 17.26 -3.62
N ARG A 99 -10.38 17.09 -4.43
CA ARG A 99 -8.98 17.18 -4.00
C ARG A 99 -8.21 18.28 -4.71
N LYS A 100 -7.17 18.78 -4.05
CA LYS A 100 -6.11 19.61 -4.61
C LYS A 100 -4.77 19.01 -4.20
N VAL A 101 -3.97 18.64 -5.18
CA VAL A 101 -2.60 18.14 -4.98
C VAL A 101 -1.62 19.28 -5.23
N ASP A 102 -0.63 19.40 -4.36
CA ASP A 102 0.54 20.28 -4.52
C ASP A 102 1.79 19.55 -4.01
N GLU A 103 2.94 20.22 -3.99
CA GLU A 103 4.21 19.58 -3.61
C GLU A 103 4.25 19.14 -2.14
N ASP A 104 3.44 19.74 -1.27
CA ASP A 104 3.46 19.42 0.16
C ASP A 104 2.53 18.24 0.50
N GLY A 105 1.71 17.76 -0.44
CA GLY A 105 0.72 16.69 -0.22
C GLY A 105 -0.66 16.98 -0.86
N VAL A 106 -1.72 16.46 -0.25
CA VAL A 106 -3.08 16.57 -0.77
C VAL A 106 -4.06 17.21 0.22
N THR A 107 -4.80 18.21 -0.25
CA THR A 107 -5.95 18.79 0.44
C THR A 107 -7.24 18.19 -0.12
N PHE A 108 -8.17 17.76 0.73
CA PHE A 108 -9.44 17.20 0.29
C PHE A 108 -10.59 17.55 1.23
N ARG A 109 -11.81 17.33 0.77
CA ARG A 109 -13.02 17.49 1.59
C ARG A 109 -13.45 16.15 2.19
N SER A 110 -13.60 16.11 3.50
CA SER A 110 -14.16 14.96 4.24
C SER A 110 -15.56 14.62 3.72
N TYR A 111 -15.79 13.33 3.43
CA TYR A 111 -17.11 12.84 3.02
C TYR A 111 -18.12 12.78 4.17
N LEU A 112 -17.66 12.85 5.42
CA LEU A 112 -18.50 12.71 6.61
C LEU A 112 -19.21 14.01 6.97
N ASP A 113 -18.48 15.12 6.93
CA ASP A 113 -18.93 16.42 7.46
C ASP A 113 -18.62 17.60 6.54
N GLY A 114 -17.93 17.37 5.42
CA GLY A 114 -17.54 18.42 4.49
C GLY A 114 -16.35 19.29 4.98
N SER A 115 -15.71 18.95 6.09
CA SER A 115 -14.53 19.67 6.57
C SER A 115 -13.35 19.52 5.60
N MET A 116 -12.52 20.56 5.50
CA MET A 116 -11.29 20.51 4.72
C MET A 116 -10.20 19.81 5.54
N LYS A 117 -9.57 18.79 4.97
CA LYS A 117 -8.49 18.03 5.57
C LYS A 117 -7.24 18.09 4.68
N ARG A 118 -6.08 17.87 5.29
CA ARG A 118 -4.77 17.89 4.62
C ARG A 118 -3.98 16.66 5.02
N LEU A 119 -3.48 15.92 4.04
CA LEU A 119 -2.54 14.82 4.25
C LEU A 119 -1.22 15.17 3.57
N THR A 120 -0.13 15.19 4.33
CA THR A 120 1.25 15.29 3.85
C THR A 120 1.94 13.93 4.05
N PRO A 121 3.12 13.70 3.45
CA PRO A 121 3.98 12.57 3.78
C PRO A 121 4.18 12.38 5.29
N GLU A 122 4.50 13.46 6.01
CA GLU A 122 4.76 13.41 7.45
C GLU A 122 3.49 13.07 8.24
N SER A 123 2.36 13.69 7.92
CA SER A 123 1.11 13.42 8.63
C SER A 123 0.60 12.01 8.33
N SER A 124 0.76 11.50 7.10
CA SER A 124 0.40 10.12 6.75
C SER A 124 1.20 9.10 7.55
N ILE A 125 2.51 9.34 7.72
CA ILE A 125 3.36 8.49 8.57
C ILE A 125 2.97 8.61 10.04
N GLU A 126 2.74 9.82 10.57
CA GLU A 126 2.29 10.02 11.95
C GLU A 126 0.98 9.27 12.24
N ILE A 127 0.02 9.33 11.31
CA ILE A 127 -1.26 8.61 11.43
C ILE A 127 -1.00 7.10 11.46
N GLN A 128 -0.24 6.56 10.51
CA GLN A 128 0.07 5.13 10.46
C GLN A 128 0.86 4.66 11.70
N GLU A 129 1.72 5.50 12.27
CA GLU A 129 2.43 5.24 13.52
C GLU A 129 1.50 5.19 14.74
N LYS A 130 0.48 6.06 14.78
CA LYS A 130 -0.57 6.02 15.81
C LYS A 130 -1.46 4.79 15.68
N LEU A 131 -1.79 4.40 14.45
CA LEU A 131 -2.56 3.18 14.18
C LEU A 131 -1.76 1.92 14.56
N GLY A 132 -0.44 1.90 14.35
CA GLY A 132 0.43 0.84 14.86
C GLY A 132 0.40 -0.46 14.05
N ALA A 133 0.09 -0.41 12.75
CA ALA A 133 0.16 -1.57 11.86
C ALA A 133 1.60 -2.05 11.62
N ASP A 134 1.83 -3.34 11.37
CA ASP A 134 3.16 -3.91 11.16
C ASP A 134 3.85 -3.40 9.89
N ILE A 135 3.07 -3.16 8.84
CA ILE A 135 3.55 -2.68 7.55
C ILE A 135 2.80 -1.38 7.21
N ILE A 136 3.55 -0.33 6.89
CA ILE A 136 3.00 0.99 6.55
C ILE A 136 3.44 1.39 5.15
N MET A 137 2.58 2.08 4.42
CA MET A 137 2.86 2.50 3.04
C MET A 137 3.36 3.94 3.01
N ALA A 138 4.37 4.22 2.19
CA ALA A 138 4.78 5.58 1.88
C ALA A 138 3.63 6.34 1.19
N PHE A 139 3.47 7.62 1.51
CA PHE A 139 2.49 8.47 0.86
C PHE A 139 2.87 8.76 -0.60
N ASP A 140 1.93 8.55 -1.52
CA ASP A 140 2.15 8.61 -2.95
C ASP A 140 1.02 9.34 -3.68
N GLU A 141 1.26 9.66 -4.95
CA GLU A 141 0.25 10.20 -5.86
C GLU A 141 -0.07 9.17 -6.95
N CYS A 142 -1.25 8.53 -6.84
CA CYS A 142 -1.79 7.73 -7.92
C CYS A 142 -2.29 8.62 -9.07
N ALA A 143 -1.99 8.20 -10.31
CA ALA A 143 -2.40 8.86 -11.54
C ALA A 143 -3.27 7.94 -12.42
N GLU A 144 -4.05 8.54 -13.33
CA GLU A 144 -4.71 7.78 -14.39
C GLU A 144 -3.67 7.18 -15.35
N PRO A 145 -3.92 5.99 -15.91
CA PRO A 145 -2.85 5.20 -16.52
C PRO A 145 -2.33 5.75 -17.88
N TYR A 146 -3.12 6.58 -18.58
CA TYR A 146 -2.85 6.94 -19.99
C TYR A 146 -2.33 8.36 -20.22
N ASP A 147 -2.18 9.19 -19.18
CA ASP A 147 -1.55 10.52 -19.30
C ASP A 147 -0.09 10.43 -18.89
N HIS A 148 0.82 10.38 -19.88
CA HIS A 148 2.26 10.29 -19.62
C HIS A 148 2.80 11.50 -18.86
N ALA A 149 2.40 12.71 -19.27
CA ALA A 149 2.93 13.94 -18.68
C ALA A 149 2.51 14.07 -17.21
N TYR A 150 1.26 13.77 -16.89
CA TYR A 150 0.80 13.74 -15.51
C TYR A 150 1.39 12.57 -14.72
N SER A 151 1.46 11.37 -15.30
CA SER A 151 2.10 10.21 -14.67
C SER A 151 3.54 10.49 -14.28
N LYS A 152 4.29 11.18 -15.14
CA LYS A 152 5.66 11.60 -14.84
C LYS A 152 5.71 12.58 -13.66
N ALA A 153 4.88 13.61 -13.68
CA ALA A 153 4.85 14.60 -12.59
C ALA A 153 4.43 13.98 -11.24
N ALA A 154 3.45 13.06 -11.25
CA ALA A 154 2.99 12.34 -10.06
C ALA A 154 4.04 11.35 -9.54
N MET A 155 4.73 10.64 -10.45
CA MET A 155 5.84 9.75 -10.12
C MET A 155 7.00 10.51 -9.45
N GLU A 156 7.46 11.60 -10.06
CA GLU A 156 8.56 12.40 -9.51
C GLU A 156 8.20 12.96 -8.12
N ARG A 157 6.94 13.36 -7.91
CA ARG A 157 6.43 13.80 -6.59
C ARG A 157 6.37 12.65 -5.59
N THR A 158 5.92 11.48 -6.04
CA THR A 158 5.92 10.24 -5.23
C THR A 158 7.33 9.90 -4.74
N HIS A 159 8.37 10.06 -5.56
CA HIS A 159 9.75 9.83 -5.12
C HIS A 159 10.18 10.78 -4.01
N ARG A 160 9.89 12.08 -4.16
CA ARG A 160 10.19 13.09 -3.13
C ARG A 160 9.38 12.85 -1.84
N TRP A 161 8.13 12.43 -1.97
CA TRP A 161 7.29 12.08 -0.82
C TRP A 161 7.74 10.80 -0.12
N ALA A 162 8.21 9.80 -0.85
CA ALA A 162 8.74 8.57 -0.26
C ALA A 162 9.98 8.85 0.60
N GLN A 163 10.87 9.74 0.15
CA GLN A 163 12.00 10.19 0.97
C GLN A 163 11.53 10.90 2.25
N ARG A 164 10.57 11.83 2.14
CA ARG A 164 9.99 12.52 3.30
C ARG A 164 9.31 11.55 4.27
N CYS A 165 8.64 10.50 3.77
CA CYS A 165 8.06 9.46 4.60
C CYS A 165 9.12 8.68 5.37
N GLN A 166 10.22 8.32 4.71
CA GLN A 166 11.33 7.61 5.35
C GLN A 166 11.99 8.47 6.44
N GLU A 167 12.15 9.77 6.20
CA GLU A 167 12.69 10.73 7.18
C GLU A 167 11.73 11.00 8.35
N ALA A 168 10.41 10.99 8.10
CA ALA A 168 9.40 11.24 9.12
C ALA A 168 9.17 10.07 10.08
N LYS A 169 9.45 8.84 9.64
CA LYS A 169 9.25 7.61 10.40
C LYS A 169 10.22 7.52 11.58
N LYS A 170 9.68 7.22 12.76
CA LYS A 170 10.40 7.19 14.05
C LYS A 170 10.33 5.82 14.72
N ARG A 171 9.26 5.06 14.50
CA ARG A 171 9.07 3.72 15.07
C ARG A 171 9.90 2.69 14.32
N ASP A 172 10.55 1.77 15.02
CA ASP A 172 11.38 0.69 14.44
C ASP A 172 10.61 -0.63 14.26
N ASP A 173 9.46 -0.76 14.91
CA ASP A 173 8.59 -1.93 14.87
C ASP A 173 7.62 -1.95 13.68
N GLN A 174 7.60 -0.92 12.83
CA GLN A 174 6.78 -0.88 11.62
C GLN A 174 7.66 -0.88 10.36
N ALA A 175 7.33 -1.69 9.36
CA ALA A 175 8.05 -1.74 8.09
C ALA A 175 7.45 -0.75 7.08
N LEU A 176 8.22 0.26 6.65
CA LEU A 176 7.79 1.18 5.60
C LEU A 176 8.01 0.55 4.22
N PHE A 177 7.00 0.54 3.36
CA PHE A 177 7.15 0.14 1.96
C PHE A 177 7.07 1.37 1.06
N GLY A 178 8.04 1.51 0.15
CA GLY A 178 7.97 2.49 -0.93
C GLY A 178 7.03 2.04 -2.05
N ILE A 179 6.48 2.97 -2.83
CA ILE A 179 5.49 2.66 -3.88
C ILE A 179 6.05 3.05 -5.24
N VAL A 180 6.14 2.08 -6.15
CA VAL A 180 6.48 2.32 -7.56
C VAL A 180 5.25 2.85 -8.30
N GLN A 181 5.40 3.99 -8.96
CA GLN A 181 4.41 4.63 -9.82
C GLN A 181 4.92 4.69 -11.28
N GLY A 182 4.16 5.32 -12.18
CA GLY A 182 4.56 5.52 -13.58
C GLY A 182 3.55 5.09 -14.64
N GLY A 183 2.30 4.79 -14.26
CA GLY A 183 1.25 4.39 -15.20
C GLY A 183 1.59 3.12 -15.97
N ILE A 184 1.25 3.05 -17.26
CA ILE A 184 1.63 1.94 -18.16
C ILE A 184 2.94 2.19 -18.92
N PHE A 185 3.68 3.23 -18.55
CA PHE A 185 4.80 3.75 -19.35
C PHE A 185 6.12 3.10 -18.94
N PRO A 186 6.80 2.36 -19.83
CA PRO A 186 8.01 1.62 -19.45
C PRO A 186 9.16 2.49 -18.97
N ASP A 187 9.37 3.66 -19.58
CA ASP A 187 10.41 4.61 -19.18
C ASP A 187 10.20 5.11 -17.74
N LEU A 188 8.96 5.47 -17.41
CA LEU A 188 8.60 5.93 -16.07
C LEU A 188 8.67 4.80 -15.03
N ARG A 189 8.22 3.60 -15.38
CA ARG A 189 8.30 2.43 -14.48
C ARG A 189 9.74 2.06 -14.17
N GLU A 190 10.64 2.11 -15.15
CA GLU A 190 12.06 1.87 -14.92
C GLU A 190 12.66 2.92 -13.98
N GLU A 191 12.41 4.21 -14.26
CA GLU A 191 12.88 5.31 -13.41
C GLU A 191 12.38 5.15 -11.97
N SER A 192 11.09 4.87 -11.80
CA SER A 192 10.48 4.69 -10.49
C SER A 192 10.98 3.46 -9.75
N CYS A 193 11.20 2.34 -10.43
CA CYS A 193 11.76 1.15 -9.81
C CYS A 193 13.16 1.44 -9.24
N ARG A 194 14.01 2.14 -9.99
CA ARG A 194 15.36 2.49 -9.56
C ARG A 194 15.33 3.48 -8.38
N ALA A 195 14.50 4.51 -8.45
CA ALA A 195 14.38 5.51 -7.39
C ALA A 195 13.87 4.90 -6.07
N ILE A 196 12.79 4.12 -6.12
CA ILE A 196 12.20 3.51 -4.93
C ILE A 196 13.09 2.40 -4.35
N ALA A 197 13.75 1.59 -5.19
CA ALA A 197 14.69 0.58 -4.72
C ALA A 197 15.89 1.21 -4.00
N ALA A 198 16.35 2.39 -4.44
CA ALA A 198 17.47 3.10 -3.83
C ALA A 198 17.18 3.64 -2.42
N LEU A 199 15.91 3.79 -2.03
CA LEU A 199 15.52 4.13 -0.65
C LEU A 199 15.79 3.00 0.34
N ASP A 200 16.05 1.79 -0.15
CA ASP A 200 16.36 0.61 0.66
C ASP A 200 15.30 0.26 1.73
N THR A 201 14.02 0.52 1.45
CA THR A 201 12.92 0.14 2.34
C THR A 201 12.77 -1.39 2.46
N PRO A 202 12.26 -1.94 3.58
CA PRO A 202 12.08 -3.38 3.77
C PRO A 202 11.23 -4.10 2.71
N GLY A 203 10.32 -3.38 2.05
CA GLY A 203 9.53 -3.90 0.93
C GLY A 203 9.14 -2.80 -0.05
N ILE A 204 8.55 -3.23 -1.17
CA ILE A 204 8.19 -2.34 -2.28
C ILE A 204 6.80 -2.71 -2.79
N ALA A 205 5.92 -1.72 -2.83
CA ALA A 205 4.61 -1.85 -3.45
C ALA A 205 4.63 -1.38 -4.91
N ILE A 206 3.69 -1.90 -5.70
CA ILE A 206 3.45 -1.59 -7.10
C ILE A 206 2.08 -0.92 -7.16
N GLY A 207 2.08 0.40 -7.29
CA GLY A 207 0.88 1.23 -7.34
C GLY A 207 0.52 1.67 -8.76
N GLY A 208 -0.65 2.31 -8.89
CA GLY A 208 -1.11 2.89 -10.16
C GLY A 208 -1.40 1.86 -11.26
N LEU A 209 -1.86 0.67 -10.84
CA LEU A 209 -2.39 -0.40 -11.68
C LEU A 209 -3.79 -0.78 -11.16
N SER A 210 -4.57 -1.51 -11.95
CA SER A 210 -6.00 -1.79 -11.74
C SER A 210 -6.86 -0.51 -11.72
N VAL A 211 -6.44 0.53 -12.46
CA VAL A 211 -7.06 1.87 -12.45
C VAL A 211 -7.67 2.28 -13.79
N GLY A 212 -7.72 1.35 -14.76
CA GLY A 212 -8.38 1.53 -16.05
C GLY A 212 -7.59 0.99 -17.25
N GLU A 213 -6.38 0.52 -17.02
CA GLU A 213 -5.57 -0.17 -18.02
C GLU A 213 -6.09 -1.58 -18.33
N THR A 214 -5.68 -2.12 -19.47
CA THR A 214 -5.99 -3.50 -19.83
C THR A 214 -5.14 -4.50 -19.01
N LYS A 215 -5.63 -5.74 -18.88
CA LYS A 215 -4.87 -6.81 -18.22
C LYS A 215 -3.51 -7.09 -18.88
N GLU A 216 -3.42 -6.92 -20.19
CA GLU A 216 -2.17 -7.11 -20.94
C GLU A 216 -1.14 -6.02 -20.61
N GLU A 217 -1.58 -4.76 -20.51
CA GLU A 217 -0.73 -3.65 -20.09
C GLU A 217 -0.27 -3.82 -18.63
N MET A 218 -1.18 -4.16 -17.72
CA MET A 218 -0.84 -4.48 -16.33
C MET A 218 0.23 -5.59 -16.25
N ASN A 219 0.01 -6.70 -16.97
CA ASN A 219 0.96 -7.82 -17.01
C ASN A 219 2.33 -7.41 -17.57
N THR A 220 2.36 -6.59 -18.62
CA THR A 220 3.60 -6.06 -19.21
C THR A 220 4.39 -5.21 -18.21
N VAL A 221 3.69 -4.36 -17.45
CA VAL A 221 4.30 -3.57 -16.38
C VAL A 221 4.86 -4.49 -15.28
N LEU A 222 4.11 -5.52 -14.86
CA LEU A 222 4.56 -6.45 -13.83
C LEU A 222 5.82 -7.22 -14.25
N ASP A 223 5.89 -7.65 -15.51
CA ASP A 223 7.09 -8.30 -16.07
C ASP A 223 8.32 -7.37 -15.97
N GLN A 224 8.17 -6.12 -16.40
CA GLN A 224 9.24 -5.11 -16.33
C GLN A 224 9.65 -4.80 -14.88
N VAL A 225 8.68 -4.55 -13.99
CA VAL A 225 8.94 -4.23 -12.58
C VAL A 225 9.67 -5.38 -11.90
N ASN A 226 9.29 -6.62 -12.20
CA ASN A 226 9.95 -7.80 -11.65
C ASN A 226 11.42 -7.91 -12.10
N GLU A 227 11.76 -7.54 -13.34
CA GLU A 227 13.15 -7.54 -13.81
C GLU A 227 14.04 -6.56 -13.05
N ILE A 228 13.50 -5.42 -12.62
CA ILE A 228 14.27 -4.31 -12.06
C ILE A 228 14.32 -4.37 -10.52
N LEU A 229 13.20 -4.71 -9.86
CA LEU A 229 13.12 -4.64 -8.40
C LEU A 229 13.96 -5.72 -7.69
N PRO A 230 14.55 -5.39 -6.52
CA PRO A 230 15.35 -6.33 -5.72
C PRO A 230 14.63 -7.67 -5.47
N LYS A 231 15.36 -8.78 -5.65
CA LYS A 231 14.81 -10.15 -5.54
C LYS A 231 14.71 -10.66 -4.11
N ASP A 232 15.32 -9.97 -3.17
CA ASP A 232 15.34 -10.25 -1.74
C ASP A 232 14.25 -9.53 -0.95
N LYS A 233 13.51 -8.61 -1.58
CA LYS A 233 12.40 -7.85 -0.96
C LYS A 233 11.02 -8.35 -1.40
N PRO A 234 10.01 -8.28 -0.52
CA PRO A 234 8.62 -8.55 -0.89
C PRO A 234 8.09 -7.48 -1.86
N ARG A 235 7.26 -7.92 -2.82
CA ARG A 235 6.56 -7.10 -3.80
C ARG A 235 5.06 -7.17 -3.52
N TYR A 236 4.46 -6.00 -3.28
CA TYR A 236 3.04 -5.87 -2.99
C TYR A 236 2.31 -5.22 -4.18
N LEU A 237 1.42 -5.96 -4.86
CA LEU A 237 0.57 -5.39 -5.91
C LEU A 237 -0.73 -4.88 -5.31
N MET A 238 -0.92 -3.56 -5.33
CA MET A 238 -2.02 -2.90 -4.64
C MET A 238 -3.32 -2.95 -5.45
N GLY A 239 -4.44 -3.27 -4.79
CA GLY A 239 -5.80 -3.18 -5.36
C GLY A 239 -6.13 -4.25 -6.41
N VAL A 240 -5.52 -5.43 -6.31
CA VAL A 240 -5.70 -6.55 -7.25
C VAL A 240 -6.07 -7.82 -6.48
N GLY A 241 -7.33 -8.26 -6.64
CA GLY A 241 -7.87 -9.39 -5.88
C GLY A 241 -8.61 -10.45 -6.68
N SER A 242 -8.75 -10.33 -8.01
CA SER A 242 -9.44 -11.38 -8.77
C SER A 242 -8.57 -12.65 -8.87
N PRO A 243 -9.13 -13.87 -8.76
CA PRO A 243 -8.32 -15.09 -8.72
C PRO A 243 -7.35 -15.25 -9.90
N GLU A 244 -7.77 -14.86 -11.11
CA GLU A 244 -6.92 -14.91 -12.30
C GLU A 244 -5.76 -13.91 -12.20
N ASP A 245 -6.00 -12.71 -11.67
CA ASP A 245 -4.95 -11.71 -11.49
C ASP A 245 -3.95 -12.14 -10.43
N LEU A 246 -4.40 -12.79 -9.35
CA LEU A 246 -3.51 -13.33 -8.31
C LEU A 246 -2.51 -14.30 -8.93
N VAL A 247 -3.00 -15.26 -9.73
CA VAL A 247 -2.14 -16.24 -10.41
C VAL A 247 -1.18 -15.54 -11.38
N ASN A 248 -1.67 -14.57 -12.16
CA ASN A 248 -0.83 -13.82 -13.11
C ASN A 248 0.24 -12.97 -12.42
N GLY A 249 -0.08 -12.35 -11.28
CA GLY A 249 0.88 -11.59 -10.48
C GLY A 249 1.93 -12.49 -9.84
N ILE A 250 1.52 -13.64 -9.29
CA ILE A 250 2.44 -14.63 -8.71
C ILE A 250 3.43 -15.13 -9.78
N LEU A 251 2.94 -15.45 -10.99
CA LEU A 251 3.79 -15.83 -12.13
C LEU A 251 4.78 -14.74 -12.54
N ARG A 252 4.59 -13.50 -12.07
CA ARG A 252 5.44 -12.33 -12.31
C ARG A 252 6.15 -11.84 -11.04
N GLY A 253 6.23 -12.68 -10.01
CA GLY A 253 7.06 -12.45 -8.83
C GLY A 253 6.46 -11.50 -7.79
N VAL A 254 5.15 -11.26 -7.83
CA VAL A 254 4.37 -10.58 -6.78
C VAL A 254 4.10 -11.53 -5.61
N ASP A 255 4.14 -11.00 -4.38
CA ASP A 255 4.03 -11.78 -3.15
C ASP A 255 2.87 -11.39 -2.25
N ILE A 256 2.38 -10.15 -2.35
CA ILE A 256 1.30 -9.62 -1.51
C ILE A 256 0.26 -8.99 -2.44
N PHE A 257 -1.01 -9.20 -2.10
CA PHE A 257 -2.19 -8.69 -2.81
C PHE A 257 -3.26 -8.25 -1.78
N ASP A 258 -4.24 -7.45 -2.20
CA ASP A 258 -5.39 -7.01 -1.39
C ASP A 258 -6.68 -6.84 -2.22
#